data_AF-A0A0D2YBG6-F1
#
_entry.id   AF-A0A0D2YBG6-F1
#
_cell.length_a   1.000
_cell.length_b   1.000
_cell.length_c   1.000
_cell.angle_alpha   90.00
_cell.angle_beta   90.00
_cell.angle_gamma   90.00
#
_symmetry.space_group_name_H-M   'P 1'
#
loop_
_entity.id
_entity.type
_entity.pdbx_description
1 polymer ?
#
loop_
_entity_poly.entity_id
_entity_poly.type
_entity_poly.pdbx_seq_one_letter_code
_entity_poly.pdbx_strand_id
1 'polypeptide(L)'
;MNSLKKLGQRVRHCLEAGGLATGCEVEITEDLAYADLWVNDPLCSLFKQHMDLLGVPLSQGSQSENIGGSTDMGNVSQIIPGLHAIIGIEAPKGTFPHNHAFAEAVGTKDAHLRILEAAKGMALTAWSAIVDDKVFAEIQDHFDKMRKTDENLGL
;
A
#
# COMPACT_ATOMS: atom_id res chain seq x y z
N MET A 1 -2.55 -9.01 -9.75
CA MET A 1 -3.49 -8.59 -10.83
C MET A 1 -4.23 -9.74 -11.56
N ASN A 2 -3.60 -10.89 -11.85
CA ASN A 2 -4.22 -11.99 -12.63
C ASN A 2 -5.50 -12.58 -11.99
N SER A 3 -5.52 -12.73 -10.66
CA SER A 3 -6.70 -13.17 -9.91
C SER A 3 -7.91 -12.25 -10.11
N LEU A 4 -7.69 -10.92 -10.05
CA LEU A 4 -8.72 -9.91 -10.28
C LEU A 4 -9.27 -9.99 -11.72
N LYS A 5 -8.40 -10.08 -12.74
CA LYS A 5 -8.82 -10.25 -14.13
C LYS A 5 -9.69 -11.50 -14.33
N LYS A 6 -9.28 -12.64 -13.76
CA LYS A 6 -10.04 -13.90 -13.81
C LYS A 6 -11.40 -13.79 -13.13
N LEU A 7 -11.46 -13.14 -11.96
CA LEU A 7 -12.72 -12.92 -11.26
C LEU A 7 -13.63 -11.96 -12.04
N GLY A 8 -13.09 -10.84 -12.51
CA GLY A 8 -13.81 -9.86 -13.32
C GLY A 8 -14.45 -10.49 -14.56
N GLN A 9 -13.71 -11.36 -15.27
CA GLN A 9 -14.27 -12.08 -16.42
C GLN A 9 -15.44 -12.98 -16.03
N ARG A 10 -15.38 -13.67 -14.89
CA ARG A 10 -16.49 -14.50 -14.41
C ARG A 10 -17.72 -13.66 -14.05
N VAL A 11 -17.51 -12.49 -13.43
CA VAL A 11 -18.60 -11.55 -13.12
C VAL A 11 -19.24 -11.02 -14.40
N ARG A 12 -18.43 -10.64 -15.41
CA ARG A 12 -18.90 -10.22 -16.73
C ARG A 12 -19.80 -11.28 -17.38
N HIS A 13 -19.36 -12.54 -17.41
CA HIS A 13 -20.17 -13.62 -17.97
C HIS A 13 -21.53 -13.78 -17.25
N CYS A 14 -21.58 -13.60 -15.93
CA CYS A 14 -22.83 -13.65 -15.19
C CYS A 14 -23.79 -12.51 -15.57
N LEU A 15 -23.26 -11.30 -15.74
CA LEU A 15 -24.05 -10.13 -16.14
C LEU A 15 -24.62 -10.32 -17.56
N GLU A 16 -23.79 -10.72 -18.51
CA GLU A 16 -24.17 -11.02 -19.90
C GLU A 16 -25.22 -12.13 -19.98
N ALA A 17 -25.07 -13.20 -19.20
CA ALA A 17 -26.06 -14.27 -19.12
C ALA A 17 -27.42 -13.77 -18.59
N GLY A 18 -27.41 -12.84 -17.63
CA GLY A 18 -28.61 -12.19 -17.11
C GLY A 18 -29.34 -11.39 -18.19
N GLY A 19 -28.62 -10.52 -18.91
CA GLY A 19 -29.18 -9.75 -20.02
C GLY A 19 -29.78 -10.63 -21.12
N LEU A 20 -29.05 -11.69 -21.50
CA LEU A 20 -29.53 -12.68 -22.46
C LEU A 20 -30.85 -13.34 -22.02
N ALA A 21 -30.93 -13.76 -20.75
CA ALA A 21 -32.10 -14.45 -20.21
C ALA A 21 -33.35 -13.55 -20.14
N THR A 22 -33.19 -12.24 -19.97
CA THR A 22 -34.30 -11.28 -19.83
C THR A 22 -34.60 -10.50 -21.12
N GLY A 23 -33.79 -10.66 -22.17
CA GLY A 23 -33.89 -9.85 -23.38
C GLY A 23 -33.44 -8.39 -23.18
N CYS A 24 -32.60 -8.13 -22.18
CA CYS A 24 -32.02 -6.83 -21.91
C CYS A 24 -30.59 -6.73 -22.47
N GLU A 25 -30.16 -5.51 -22.78
CA GLU A 25 -28.77 -5.21 -23.08
C GLU A 25 -27.99 -4.89 -21.79
N VAL A 26 -26.71 -5.25 -21.76
CA VAL A 26 -25.80 -4.99 -20.64
C VAL A 26 -24.67 -4.11 -21.14
N GLU A 27 -24.55 -2.93 -20.53
CA GLU A 27 -23.41 -2.04 -20.72
C GLU A 27 -22.48 -2.16 -19.50
N ILE A 28 -21.20 -2.43 -19.74
CA ILE A 28 -20.19 -2.57 -18.68
C ILE A 28 -19.12 -1.52 -18.89
N THR A 29 -18.94 -0.65 -17.91
CA THR A 29 -17.84 0.33 -17.85
C THR A 29 -16.89 -0.08 -16.73
N GLU A 30 -15.59 -0.07 -17.01
CA GLU A 30 -14.54 -0.37 -16.04
C GLU A 30 -13.60 0.83 -15.90
N ASP A 31 -13.26 1.14 -14.64
CA ASP A 31 -12.26 2.15 -14.29
C ASP A 31 -10.91 1.50 -13.95
N LEU A 32 -9.92 2.33 -13.61
CA LEU A 32 -8.59 1.89 -13.18
C LEU A 32 -8.67 0.95 -11.97
N ALA A 33 -8.06 -0.23 -12.10
CA ALA A 33 -7.93 -1.18 -11.02
C ALA A 33 -6.71 -0.88 -10.14
N TYR A 34 -6.87 -1.04 -8.82
CA TYR A 34 -5.76 -0.99 -7.89
C TYR A 34 -4.92 -2.26 -7.98
N ALA A 35 -3.61 -2.08 -8.14
CA ALA A 35 -2.67 -3.19 -8.19
C ALA A 35 -2.32 -3.67 -6.77
N ASP A 36 -1.79 -4.88 -6.68
CA ASP A 36 -1.23 -5.40 -5.43
C ASP A 36 -0.01 -4.56 -5.02
N LEU A 37 0.12 -4.23 -3.73
CA LEU A 37 1.24 -3.44 -3.22
C LEU A 37 2.52 -4.27 -3.18
N TRP A 38 3.57 -3.79 -3.83
CA TRP A 38 4.92 -4.35 -3.70
C TRP A 38 5.65 -3.72 -2.53
N VAL A 39 6.08 -4.56 -1.59
CA VAL A 39 6.76 -4.13 -0.37
C VAL A 39 8.27 -4.16 -0.59
N ASN A 40 8.91 -2.99 -0.58
CA ASN A 40 10.37 -2.89 -0.68
C ASN A 40 10.99 -2.96 0.73
N ASP A 41 11.47 -4.14 1.11
CA ASP A 41 12.00 -4.40 2.46
C ASP A 41 13.16 -3.46 2.88
N PRO A 42 14.12 -3.12 2.00
CA PRO A 42 15.13 -2.10 2.32
C PRO A 42 14.53 -0.73 2.67
N LEU A 43 13.56 -0.22 1.89
CA LEU A 43 12.87 1.03 2.18
C LEU A 43 12.11 0.97 3.52
N CYS A 44 11.39 -0.13 3.77
CA CYS A 44 10.66 -0.33 5.03
C CYS A 44 11.62 -0.36 6.24
N SER A 45 12.75 -1.06 6.10
CA SER A 45 13.75 -1.18 7.15
C SER A 45 14.43 0.16 7.44
N LEU A 46 14.75 0.93 6.40
CA LEU A 46 15.35 2.25 6.52
C LEU A 46 14.40 3.25 7.17
N PHE A 47 13.12 3.27 6.75
CA PHE A 47 12.10 4.09 7.41
C PHE A 47 11.94 3.73 8.89
N LYS A 48 11.92 2.43 9.22
CA LYS A 48 11.86 1.98 10.60
C LYS A 48 13.05 2.48 11.42
N GLN A 49 14.27 2.35 10.91
CA GLN A 49 15.48 2.83 11.60
C GLN A 49 15.38 4.33 11.91
N HIS A 50 14.89 5.13 10.97
CA HIS A 50 14.75 6.58 11.19
C HIS A 50 13.64 6.92 12.18
N MET A 51 12.54 6.17 12.17
CA MET A 51 11.49 6.31 13.17
C MET A 51 12.00 5.95 14.57
N ASP A 52 12.81 4.88 14.69
CA ASP A 52 13.47 4.51 15.95
C ASP A 52 14.42 5.63 16.44
N LEU A 53 15.20 6.24 15.53
CA LEU A 53 16.08 7.38 15.85
C LEU A 53 15.32 8.63 16.30
N LEU A 54 14.11 8.84 15.79
CA LEU A 54 13.22 9.92 16.21
C LEU A 54 12.51 9.63 17.53
N GLY A 55 12.72 8.46 18.14
CA GLY A 55 12.09 8.04 19.39
C GLY A 55 10.64 7.57 19.22
N VAL A 56 10.23 7.25 17.99
CA VAL A 56 8.87 6.81 17.65
C VAL A 56 8.94 5.40 17.05
N PRO A 57 9.24 4.38 17.86
CA PRO A 57 9.47 3.04 17.33
C PRO A 57 8.22 2.49 16.68
N LEU A 58 8.36 1.96 15.47
CA LEU A 58 7.28 1.26 14.79
C LEU A 58 7.14 -0.14 15.39
N SER A 59 5.91 -0.55 15.70
CA SER A 59 5.65 -1.93 16.08
C SER A 59 6.12 -2.86 14.97
N GLN A 60 6.74 -4.00 15.34
CA GLN A 60 6.86 -5.11 14.41
C GLN A 60 5.45 -5.67 14.23
N GLY A 61 4.69 -5.11 13.29
CA GLY A 61 3.51 -5.79 12.78
C GLY A 61 3.98 -7.17 12.31
N SER A 62 3.47 -8.22 12.94
CA SER A 62 3.71 -9.56 12.41
C SER A 62 3.20 -9.56 10.96
N GLN A 63 3.91 -10.17 10.01
CA GLN A 63 3.40 -10.34 8.63
C GLN A 63 2.00 -11.00 8.60
N SER A 64 1.57 -11.63 9.69
CA SER A 64 0.23 -12.18 9.92
C SER A 64 -0.88 -11.16 10.23
N GLU A 65 -0.57 -9.90 10.52
CA GLU A 65 -1.54 -8.81 10.66
C GLU A 65 -1.61 -8.01 9.37
N ASN A 66 -1.96 -8.67 8.26
CA ASN A 66 -2.35 -7.98 7.03
C ASN A 66 -3.52 -7.05 7.36
N ILE A 67 -3.24 -5.78 7.63
CA ILE A 67 -4.23 -4.72 7.61
C ILE A 67 -4.68 -4.64 6.16
N GLY A 68 -5.78 -5.33 5.84
CA GLY A 68 -6.35 -5.30 4.51
C GLY A 68 -6.54 -3.87 4.04
N GLY A 69 -6.26 -3.61 2.78
CA GLY A 69 -6.33 -2.26 2.20
C GLY A 69 -6.36 -2.31 0.68
N SER A 70 -6.77 -1.20 0.08
CA SER A 70 -6.72 -1.00 -1.36
C SER A 70 -6.30 0.44 -1.64
N THR A 71 -5.21 0.61 -2.37
CA THR A 71 -4.58 1.92 -2.63
C THR A 71 -3.96 1.94 -4.02
N ASP A 72 -4.03 3.09 -4.67
CA ASP A 72 -3.29 3.42 -5.89
C ASP A 72 -1.77 3.34 -5.74
N MET A 73 -1.25 3.39 -4.50
CA MET A 73 0.17 3.14 -4.24
C MET A 73 0.61 1.74 -4.69
N GLY A 74 -0.32 0.78 -4.77
CA GLY A 74 -0.06 -0.51 -5.41
C GLY A 74 0.39 -0.34 -6.86
N ASN A 75 -0.31 0.47 -7.64
CA ASN A 75 0.04 0.76 -9.03
C ASN A 75 1.42 1.44 -9.14
N VAL A 76 1.71 2.41 -8.25
CA VAL A 76 3.00 3.11 -8.23
C VAL A 76 4.15 2.16 -7.86
N SER A 77 3.93 1.31 -6.85
CA SER A 77 4.95 0.39 -6.31
C SER A 77 5.42 -0.69 -7.29
N GLN A 78 4.70 -0.89 -8.40
CA GLN A 78 5.09 -1.81 -9.48
C GLN A 78 5.91 -1.12 -10.58
N ILE A 79 5.94 0.21 -10.60
CA ILE A 79 6.68 1.02 -11.59
C ILE A 79 8.01 1.50 -11.01
N ILE A 80 8.01 1.88 -9.73
CA ILE A 80 9.20 2.36 -9.01
C ILE A 80 9.21 1.84 -7.56
N PRO A 81 10.40 1.80 -6.91
CA PRO A 81 10.47 1.50 -5.48
C PRO A 81 9.57 2.45 -4.67
N GLY A 82 8.67 1.88 -3.87
CA GLY A 82 7.66 2.62 -3.11
C GLY A 82 7.68 2.29 -1.62
N LEU A 83 7.27 3.25 -0.80
CA LEU A 83 7.03 3.09 0.63
C LEU A 83 5.59 3.48 0.95
N HIS A 84 4.82 2.55 1.54
CA HIS A 84 3.46 2.80 2.02
C HIS A 84 3.37 2.45 3.51
N ALA A 85 3.91 3.33 4.36
CA ALA A 85 3.95 3.11 5.80
C ALA A 85 2.61 3.46 6.45
N ILE A 86 2.18 2.63 7.42
CA ILE A 86 1.01 2.88 8.27
C ILE A 86 1.51 3.44 9.59
N ILE A 87 0.94 4.57 10.02
CA ILE A 87 1.29 5.23 11.28
C ILE A 87 0.10 5.18 12.22
N GLY A 88 0.32 4.57 13.39
CA GLY A 88 -0.68 4.51 14.44
C GLY A 88 -0.84 5.87 15.13
N ILE A 89 -2.09 6.27 15.33
CA ILE A 89 -2.48 7.39 16.19
C ILE A 89 -3.25 6.85 17.40
N GLU A 90 -3.32 7.65 18.46
CA GLU A 90 -4.17 7.32 19.59
C GLU A 90 -5.64 7.44 19.19
N ALA A 91 -6.42 6.38 19.45
CA ALA A 91 -7.84 6.35 19.17
C ALA A 91 -8.56 5.38 20.12
N PRO A 92 -9.87 5.57 20.38
CA PRO A 92 -10.64 4.62 21.16
C PRO A 92 -10.53 3.20 20.62
N LYS A 93 -10.57 2.19 21.49
CA LYS A 93 -10.50 0.78 21.08
C LYS A 93 -11.61 0.45 20.07
N GLY A 94 -11.25 -0.27 19.00
CA GLY A 94 -12.19 -0.63 17.93
C GLY A 94 -12.41 0.48 16.90
N THR A 95 -11.57 1.53 16.92
CA THR A 95 -11.55 2.57 15.90
C THR A 95 -10.69 2.13 14.71
N PHE A 96 -11.21 2.31 13.50
CA PHE A 96 -10.57 1.95 12.22
C PHE A 96 -10.82 3.05 11.18
N PRO A 97 -10.03 3.13 10.10
CA PRO A 97 -10.36 3.99 8.96
C PRO A 97 -11.82 3.79 8.50
N HIS A 98 -12.43 4.84 7.95
CA HIS A 98 -13.86 4.89 7.59
C HIS A 98 -14.86 4.87 8.77
N ASN A 99 -14.41 5.14 9.99
CA ASN A 99 -15.27 5.34 11.16
C ASN A 99 -15.35 6.83 11.56
N HIS A 100 -16.51 7.30 12.04
CA HIS A 100 -16.66 8.64 12.61
C HIS A 100 -15.67 8.92 13.75
N ALA A 101 -15.49 7.97 14.65
CA ALA A 101 -14.53 8.08 15.75
C ALA A 101 -13.07 8.19 15.23
N PHE A 102 -12.75 7.61 14.08
CA PHE A 102 -11.43 7.78 13.46
C PHE A 102 -11.28 9.18 12.89
N ALA A 103 -12.33 9.73 12.26
CA ALA A 103 -12.33 11.10 11.76
C ALA A 103 -12.10 12.12 12.89
N GLU A 104 -12.69 11.90 14.07
CA GLU A 104 -12.42 12.72 15.26
C GLU A 104 -10.98 12.54 15.76
N ALA A 105 -10.51 11.28 15.87
CA ALA A 105 -9.18 10.96 16.37
C ALA A 105 -8.05 11.57 15.51
N VAL A 106 -8.17 11.49 14.18
CA VAL A 106 -7.16 12.07 13.26
C VAL A 106 -7.12 13.60 13.30
N GLY A 107 -8.20 14.25 13.73
CA GLY A 107 -8.27 15.72 13.85
C GLY A 107 -7.61 16.27 15.12
N THR A 108 -7.10 15.41 15.99
CA THR A 108 -6.47 15.83 17.25
C THR A 108 -5.07 16.40 17.03
N LYS A 109 -4.64 17.26 17.96
CA LYS A 109 -3.27 17.80 17.95
C LYS A 109 -2.22 16.69 18.03
N ASP A 110 -2.46 15.67 18.83
CA ASP A 110 -1.52 14.56 19.01
C ASP A 110 -1.40 13.70 17.74
N ALA A 111 -2.52 13.46 17.03
CA ALA A 111 -2.48 12.83 15.71
C ALA A 111 -1.66 13.65 14.70
N HIS A 112 -1.82 14.97 14.67
CA HIS A 112 -1.01 15.84 13.81
C HIS A 112 0.48 15.82 14.18
N LEU A 113 0.83 15.80 15.47
CA LEU A 113 2.22 15.67 15.92
C LEU A 113 2.81 14.33 15.45
N ARG A 114 2.05 13.24 15.55
CA ARG A 114 2.46 11.92 15.07
C ARG A 114 2.67 11.89 13.54
N ILE A 115 1.83 12.58 12.78
CA ILE A 115 2.01 12.74 11.33
C ILE A 115 3.31 13.51 11.02
N LEU A 116 3.63 14.55 11.79
CA LEU A 116 4.88 15.30 11.62
C LEU A 116 6.12 14.45 11.93
N GLU A 117 6.05 13.57 12.93
CA GLU A 117 7.11 12.59 13.23
C GLU A 117 7.32 11.64 12.05
N ALA A 118 6.23 11.08 11.51
CA ALA A 118 6.29 10.21 10.34
C ALA A 118 6.83 10.93 9.09
N ALA A 119 6.43 12.18 8.87
CA ALA A 119 6.93 13.00 7.77
C ALA A 119 8.45 13.24 7.89
N LYS A 120 8.97 13.45 9.10
CA LYS A 120 10.42 13.55 9.34
C LYS A 120 11.11 12.22 9.04
N GLY A 121 10.56 11.10 9.49
CA GLY A 121 11.08 9.77 9.16
C GLY A 121 11.16 9.55 7.66
N MET A 122 10.09 9.89 6.93
CA MET A 122 10.03 9.76 5.47
C MET A 122 11.06 10.66 4.77
N ALA A 123 11.22 11.90 5.24
CA ALA A 123 12.22 12.83 4.70
C ALA A 123 13.65 12.32 4.93
N LEU A 124 13.96 11.76 6.10
CA LEU A 124 15.24 11.13 6.37
C LEU A 124 15.47 9.89 5.49
N THR A 125 14.42 9.11 5.21
CA THR A 125 14.51 7.92 4.35
C THR A 125 14.86 8.32 2.92
N ALA A 126 14.16 9.32 2.39
CA ALA A 126 14.44 9.88 1.08
C ALA A 126 15.85 10.48 1.02
N TRP A 127 16.26 11.22 2.05
CA TRP A 127 17.60 11.79 2.14
C TRP A 127 18.68 10.69 2.09
N SER A 128 18.57 9.65 2.92
CA SER A 128 19.51 8.53 2.92
C SER A 128 19.60 7.84 1.56
N ALA A 129 18.47 7.64 0.87
CA ALA A 129 18.46 7.07 -0.47
C ALA A 129 19.06 8.00 -1.55
N ILE A 130 19.08 9.32 -1.32
CA ILE A 130 19.67 10.29 -2.26
C ILE A 130 21.18 10.43 -2.07
N VAL A 131 21.68 10.36 -0.82
CA VAL A 131 23.08 10.68 -0.50
C VAL A 131 23.99 9.48 -0.31
N ASP A 132 23.42 8.27 -0.18
CA ASP A 132 24.18 7.03 -0.05
C ASP A 132 23.87 6.07 -1.21
N ASP A 133 24.79 5.98 -2.16
CA ASP A 133 24.67 5.12 -3.34
C ASP A 133 24.48 3.64 -2.99
N LYS A 134 24.98 3.18 -1.84
CA LYS A 134 24.81 1.79 -1.41
C LYS A 134 23.37 1.55 -0.97
N VAL A 135 22.80 2.48 -0.20
CA VAL A 135 21.39 2.43 0.21
C VAL A 135 20.49 2.46 -1.02
N PHE A 136 20.78 3.34 -1.98
CA PHE A 136 20.02 3.40 -3.23
C PHE A 136 20.11 2.09 -4.02
N ALA A 137 21.31 1.53 -4.17
CA ALA A 137 21.53 0.27 -4.87
C ALA A 137 20.76 -0.89 -4.22
N GLU A 138 20.75 -0.99 -2.89
CA GLU A 138 20.00 -2.02 -2.17
C GLU A 138 18.48 -1.93 -2.42
N ILE A 139 17.94 -0.70 -2.41
CA ILE A 139 16.51 -0.44 -2.70
C ILE A 139 16.17 -0.87 -4.14
N GLN A 140 17.01 -0.51 -5.10
CA GLN A 140 16.83 -0.85 -6.52
C GLN A 140 16.97 -2.35 -6.77
N ASP A 141 18.00 -2.99 -6.22
CA ASP A 141 18.25 -4.42 -6.35
C ASP A 141 17.08 -5.25 -5.82
N HIS A 142 16.48 -4.83 -4.70
CA HIS A 142 15.29 -5.49 -4.17
C HIS A 142 14.09 -5.31 -5.11
N PHE A 143 13.86 -4.10 -5.61
CA PHE A 143 12.80 -3.82 -6.57
C PHE A 143 12.94 -4.64 -7.88
N ASP A 144 14.15 -4.72 -8.44
CA ASP A 144 14.42 -5.50 -9.64
C ASP A 144 14.21 -7.00 -9.44
N LYS A 145 14.49 -7.53 -8.23
CA LYS A 145 14.18 -8.92 -7.89
C LYS A 145 12.67 -9.17 -7.83
N MET A 146 11.89 -8.25 -7.25
CA MET A 146 10.42 -8.34 -7.24
C MET A 146 9.88 -8.35 -8.68
N ARG A 147 10.35 -7.44 -9.51
CA ARG A 147 9.95 -7.33 -10.92
C ARG A 147 10.25 -8.60 -11.72
N LYS A 148 11.47 -9.14 -11.63
CA LYS A 148 11.82 -10.41 -12.30
C LYS A 148 10.98 -11.58 -11.80
N THR A 149 10.62 -11.60 -10.52
CA THR A 149 9.78 -12.66 -9.96
C THR A 149 8.37 -12.60 -10.54
N ASP A 150 7.79 -11.41 -10.67
CA ASP A 150 6.48 -11.21 -11.26
C ASP A 150 6.46 -11.56 -12.77
N GLU A 151 7.47 -11.11 -13.52
CA GLU A 151 7.65 -11.45 -14.95
C GLU A 151 7.79 -12.96 -15.18
N ASN A 152 8.58 -13.65 -14.34
CA ASN A 152 8.77 -15.10 -14.42
C ASN A 152 7.51 -15.91 -14.07
N LEU A 153 6.58 -15.32 -13.31
CA LEU A 153 5.28 -15.91 -13.01
C LEU A 153 4.25 -15.67 -14.13
N GLY A 154 4.61 -14.92 -15.18
CA GLY A 154 3.72 -14.57 -16.29
C GLY A 154 2.47 -13.82 -15.83
N LEU A 155 2.61 -13.03 -14.75
CA LEU A 155 1.54 -12.26 -14.14
C LEU A 155 1.29 -10.91 -14.83
#